data_AF-X0PYV8-F1
#
_entry.id   AF-X0PYV8-F1
#
_cell.length_a   1.000
_cell.length_b   1.000
_cell.length_c   1.000
_cell.angle_alpha   90.00
_cell.angle_beta   90.00
_cell.angle_gamma   90.00
#
_symmetry.space_group_name_H-M   'P 1'
#
loop_
_entity.id
_entity.type
_entity.pdbx_description
1 polymer ?
#
loop_
_entity_poly.entity_id
_entity_poly.type
_entity_poly.pdbx_seq_one_letter_code
_entity_poly.pdbx_strand_id
1 'polypeptide(L)'
;MTENEVPASASPSAVARRLTGRAKPRVEVLQEYQDLNAKRRERILPALWPFWAPGPEEIYRWRVELSCGCIREVLTRGDNDLPAEGRWGEPGYNRCLPVGQLWCAHDDDAPAQYRDIAEWGDRREQTFAADPVEPPDYLDAQTWARIRWDEPRVSAFWTVTLACGHATEVVTDLHWKPLDGPRTVTAERQREMIAEFEQFWASDPAGQGERERAHTRRQLAAGWPRPAPEQLCNTCPHARTIVAYQGVDWLVPREKEQIEETRARPSRKQVEQRLKKVQAEMKRLQDQLAELDEQDRATE
;
A
#
# COMPACT_ATOMS: atom_id res chain seq x y z
N MET A 1 -26.34 8.84 -25.54
CA MET A 1 -25.88 8.44 -24.20
C MET A 1 -25.09 7.16 -24.39
N THR A 2 -23.80 7.31 -24.63
CA THR A 2 -22.85 6.21 -24.80
C THR A 2 -21.89 6.32 -23.63
N GLU A 3 -21.97 5.34 -22.74
CA GLU A 3 -21.04 5.16 -21.63
C GLU A 3 -19.65 4.96 -22.22
N ASN A 4 -18.80 5.99 -22.09
CA ASN A 4 -17.37 5.83 -22.32
C ASN A 4 -16.81 5.13 -21.09
N GLU A 5 -16.76 3.79 -21.13
CA GLU A 5 -15.85 3.03 -20.29
C GLU A 5 -14.42 3.51 -20.58
N VAL A 6 -13.86 4.24 -19.63
CA VAL A 6 -12.42 4.48 -19.59
C VAL A 6 -11.78 3.11 -19.32
N PRO A 7 -10.94 2.58 -20.21
CA PRO A 7 -10.27 1.32 -19.94
C PRO A 7 -9.37 1.53 -18.73
N ALA A 8 -9.66 0.81 -17.65
CA ALA A 8 -8.69 0.58 -16.59
C ALA A 8 -7.43 0.04 -17.28
N SER A 9 -6.39 0.87 -17.35
CA SER A 9 -5.06 0.47 -17.80
C SER A 9 -4.68 -0.77 -17.01
N ALA A 10 -4.84 -1.95 -17.63
CA ALA A 10 -4.43 -3.22 -17.05
C ALA A 10 -2.92 -3.15 -16.90
N SER A 11 -2.46 -2.83 -15.69
CA SER A 11 -1.06 -2.94 -15.32
C SER A 11 -0.59 -4.33 -15.75
N PRO A 12 0.51 -4.46 -16.51
CA PRO A 12 1.00 -5.77 -16.91
C PRO A 12 1.17 -6.61 -15.64
N SER A 13 0.49 -7.75 -15.58
CA SER A 13 0.55 -8.65 -14.43
C SER A 13 2.00 -9.01 -14.17
N ALA A 14 2.51 -8.71 -12.97
CA ALA A 14 3.88 -9.01 -12.60
C ALA A 14 4.19 -10.49 -12.84
N VAL A 15 5.37 -10.79 -13.39
CA VAL A 15 5.72 -12.16 -13.79
C VAL A 15 6.64 -12.80 -12.76
N ALA A 16 6.32 -14.03 -12.35
CA ALA A 16 7.24 -14.86 -11.57
C ALA A 16 8.44 -15.27 -12.43
N ARG A 17 9.65 -14.82 -12.09
CA ARG A 17 10.89 -15.24 -12.77
C ARG A 17 12.11 -15.07 -11.88
N ARG A 18 13.22 -15.70 -12.26
CA ARG A 18 14.51 -15.49 -11.60
C ARG A 18 15.04 -14.08 -11.91
N LEU A 19 15.43 -13.34 -10.86
CA LEU A 19 15.97 -11.99 -10.97
C LEU A 19 17.50 -12.00 -10.91
N THR A 20 18.14 -11.02 -11.55
CA THR A 20 19.60 -10.84 -11.53
C THR A 20 20.10 -10.47 -10.12
N GLY A 21 21.39 -10.63 -9.86
CA GLY A 21 21.97 -10.35 -8.53
C GLY A 21 21.69 -11.43 -7.49
N ARG A 22 22.06 -11.16 -6.24
CA ARG A 22 21.88 -12.09 -5.10
C ARG A 22 20.91 -11.51 -4.08
N ALA A 23 20.27 -12.40 -3.33
CA ALA A 23 19.49 -12.00 -2.18
C ALA A 23 20.42 -11.44 -1.08
N LYS A 24 19.93 -10.50 -0.27
CA LYS A 24 20.62 -10.06 0.94
C LYS A 24 20.86 -11.25 1.87
N PRO A 25 21.93 -11.24 2.69
CA PRO A 25 22.13 -12.24 3.73
C PRO A 25 20.91 -12.29 4.68
N ARG A 26 20.39 -13.48 4.94
CA ARG A 26 19.20 -13.65 5.79
C ARG A 26 19.36 -13.03 7.18
N VAL A 27 20.56 -13.12 7.76
CA VAL A 27 20.89 -12.55 9.08
C VAL A 27 20.70 -11.03 9.10
N GLU A 28 21.09 -10.34 8.03
CA GLU A 28 20.92 -8.89 7.89
C GLU A 28 19.44 -8.52 7.82
N VAL A 29 18.68 -9.22 6.97
CA VAL A 29 17.23 -8.99 6.81
C VAL A 29 16.45 -9.30 8.09
N LEU A 30 16.85 -10.35 8.82
CA LEU A 30 16.24 -10.70 10.10
C LEU A 30 16.49 -9.62 11.15
N GLN A 31 17.71 -9.07 11.21
CA GLN A 31 18.02 -7.98 12.13
C GLN A 31 17.22 -6.71 11.77
N GLU A 32 17.21 -6.31 10.49
CA GLU A 32 16.41 -5.17 10.01
C GLU A 32 14.93 -5.31 10.38
N TYR A 33 14.37 -6.52 10.20
CA TYR A 33 12.99 -6.83 10.54
C TYR A 33 12.74 -6.73 12.05
N GLN A 34 13.61 -7.32 12.87
CA GLN A 34 13.49 -7.29 14.33
C GLN A 34 13.57 -5.87 14.88
N ASP A 35 14.48 -5.04 14.37
CA ASP A 35 14.63 -3.64 14.78
C ASP A 35 13.39 -2.82 14.44
N LEU A 36 12.82 -3.03 13.24
CA LEU A 36 11.57 -2.39 12.82
C LEU A 36 10.41 -2.82 13.72
N ASN A 37 10.30 -4.13 14.00
CA ASN A 37 9.23 -4.68 14.83
C ASN A 37 9.32 -4.23 16.28
N ALA A 38 10.53 -4.13 16.85
CA ALA A 38 10.73 -3.61 18.20
C ALA A 38 10.15 -2.19 18.33
N LYS A 39 10.50 -1.29 17.40
CA LYS A 39 9.96 0.08 17.34
C LYS A 39 8.44 0.13 17.17
N ARG A 40 7.86 -0.81 16.42
CA ARG A 40 6.40 -0.92 16.27
C ARG A 40 5.74 -1.36 17.59
N ARG A 41 6.30 -2.36 18.26
CA ARG A 41 5.77 -2.93 19.51
C ARG A 41 5.80 -1.95 20.68
N GLU A 42 6.70 -0.97 20.68
CA GLU A 42 6.70 0.14 21.64
C GLU A 42 5.41 0.97 21.61
N ARG A 43 4.71 1.00 20.46
CA ARG A 43 3.55 1.87 20.22
C ARG A 43 2.23 1.11 20.08
N ILE A 44 2.27 -0.22 20.12
CA ILE A 44 1.13 -1.09 19.83
C ILE A 44 0.89 -2.00 21.03
N LEU A 45 -0.38 -2.11 21.44
CA LEU A 45 -0.78 -2.99 22.53
C LEU A 45 -0.38 -4.46 22.23
N PRO A 46 0.10 -5.23 23.22
CA PRO A 46 0.56 -6.61 23.01
C PRO A 46 -0.47 -7.52 22.30
N ALA A 47 -1.75 -7.35 22.60
CA ALA A 47 -2.84 -8.11 21.96
C ALA A 47 -2.93 -7.89 20.44
N LEU A 48 -2.40 -6.77 19.93
CA LEU A 48 -2.42 -6.41 18.52
C LEU A 48 -1.12 -6.79 17.79
N TRP A 49 -0.08 -7.26 18.50
CA TRP A 49 1.19 -7.65 17.87
C TRP A 49 1.05 -8.70 16.77
N PRO A 50 0.24 -9.76 16.89
CA PRO A 50 0.08 -10.72 15.81
C PRO A 50 -0.42 -10.11 14.51
N PHE A 51 -1.09 -8.96 14.53
CA PHE A 51 -1.64 -8.34 13.32
C PHE A 51 -0.68 -7.31 12.71
N TRP A 52 0.01 -6.54 13.54
CA TRP A 52 0.78 -5.36 13.10
C TRP A 52 2.30 -5.51 13.24
N ALA A 53 2.74 -6.51 14.00
CA ALA A 53 4.15 -6.81 14.25
C ALA A 53 4.36 -8.34 14.40
N PRO A 54 4.00 -9.14 13.37
CA PRO A 54 4.02 -10.60 13.44
C PRO A 54 5.43 -11.14 13.70
N GLY A 55 5.53 -12.39 14.16
CA GLY A 55 6.83 -13.02 14.38
C GLY A 55 7.60 -13.23 13.07
N PRO A 56 8.94 -13.21 13.09
CA PRO A 56 9.75 -13.41 11.87
C PRO A 56 9.55 -14.80 11.22
N GLU A 57 9.06 -15.80 11.96
CA GLU A 57 8.66 -17.13 11.48
C GLU A 57 7.45 -17.14 10.52
N GLU A 58 6.67 -16.07 10.52
CA GLU A 58 5.54 -15.87 9.62
C GLU A 58 5.91 -15.11 8.35
N ILE A 59 7.16 -14.66 8.24
CA ILE A 59 7.58 -13.76 7.17
C ILE A 59 8.28 -14.51 6.05
N TYR A 60 7.84 -14.25 4.82
CA TYR A 60 8.47 -14.75 3.62
C TYR A 60 9.19 -13.61 2.87
N ARG A 61 10.32 -13.94 2.27
CA ARG A 61 11.20 -13.00 1.58
C ARG A 61 11.02 -13.12 0.07
N TRP A 62 10.79 -11.98 -0.56
CA TRP A 62 10.69 -11.85 -2.01
C TRP A 62 11.76 -10.91 -2.53
N ARG A 63 12.20 -11.15 -3.76
CA ARG A 63 12.85 -10.13 -4.58
C ARG A 63 11.88 -9.66 -5.63
N VAL A 64 11.79 -8.37 -5.83
CA VAL A 64 10.91 -7.73 -6.81
C VAL A 64 11.72 -6.86 -7.75
N GLU A 65 11.41 -6.91 -9.03
CA GLU A 65 11.92 -5.99 -10.03
C GLU A 65 10.87 -4.92 -10.30
N LEU A 66 11.28 -3.67 -10.24
CA LEU A 66 10.44 -2.51 -10.44
C LEU A 66 10.51 -2.03 -11.89
N SER A 67 9.53 -1.24 -12.32
CA SER A 67 9.48 -0.66 -13.66
C SER A 67 10.67 0.26 -14.00
N CYS A 68 11.42 0.74 -13.01
CA CYS A 68 12.69 1.45 -13.20
C CYS A 68 13.92 0.52 -13.32
N GLY A 69 13.73 -0.80 -13.29
CA GLY A 69 14.80 -1.80 -13.35
C GLY A 69 15.46 -2.11 -12.00
N CYS A 70 15.14 -1.37 -10.94
CA CYS A 70 15.66 -1.67 -9.61
C CYS A 70 15.11 -3.00 -9.07
N ILE A 71 15.98 -3.75 -8.39
CA ILE A 71 15.60 -4.96 -7.66
C ILE A 71 15.63 -4.65 -6.16
N ARG A 72 14.53 -4.94 -5.47
CA ARG A 72 14.42 -4.77 -4.02
C ARG A 72 14.01 -6.07 -3.35
N GLU A 73 14.41 -6.23 -2.09
CA GLU A 73 13.83 -7.27 -1.24
C GLU A 73 12.62 -6.71 -0.49
N VAL A 74 11.54 -7.48 -0.46
CA VAL A 74 10.33 -7.15 0.27
C VAL A 74 9.86 -8.34 1.08
N LEU A 75 9.12 -8.05 2.15
CA LEU A 75 8.67 -9.04 3.12
C LEU A 75 7.14 -9.09 3.11
N THR A 76 6.58 -10.29 3.06
CA THR A 76 5.13 -10.54 3.15
C THR A 76 4.83 -11.56 4.25
N ARG A 77 3.55 -11.71 4.60
CA ARG A 77 3.11 -12.71 5.57
C ARG A 77 2.89 -14.04 4.84
N GLY A 78 3.90 -14.89 4.87
CA GLY A 78 3.89 -16.16 4.15
C GLY A 78 4.11 -16.06 2.65
N ASP A 79 4.22 -17.23 2.03
CA ASP A 79 4.63 -17.43 0.63
C ASP A 79 3.47 -17.37 -0.38
N ASN A 80 2.23 -17.32 0.09
CA ASN A 80 1.05 -17.14 -0.75
C ASN A 80 0.70 -15.66 -1.00
N ASP A 81 1.17 -14.76 -0.13
CA ASP A 81 0.94 -13.32 -0.26
C ASP A 81 1.91 -12.75 -1.30
N LEU A 82 1.47 -12.67 -2.55
CA LEU A 82 2.32 -12.19 -3.64
C LEU A 82 2.62 -10.70 -3.50
N PRO A 83 3.89 -10.27 -3.67
CA PRO A 83 4.25 -8.87 -3.47
C PRO A 83 3.59 -7.93 -4.48
N ALA A 84 3.23 -8.44 -5.66
CA ALA A 84 2.50 -7.71 -6.70
C ALA A 84 1.02 -7.45 -6.36
N GLU A 85 0.44 -8.23 -5.44
CA GLU A 85 -0.94 -8.05 -4.95
C GLU A 85 -0.98 -7.20 -3.66
N GLY A 86 0.19 -6.97 -3.06
CA GLY A 86 0.35 -6.17 -1.86
C GLY A 86 0.09 -4.67 -2.07
N ARG A 87 -0.37 -4.03 -0.99
CA ARG A 87 -0.42 -2.57 -0.84
C ARG A 87 0.75 -2.13 0.02
N TRP A 88 1.66 -1.36 -0.56
CA TRP A 88 2.88 -0.93 0.09
C TRP A 88 2.75 0.51 0.58
N GLY A 89 3.35 0.82 1.73
CA GLY A 89 3.30 2.17 2.28
C GLY A 89 4.09 3.18 1.45
N GLU A 90 3.54 4.39 1.34
CA GLU A 90 4.28 5.56 0.87
C GLU A 90 5.14 6.12 2.04
N PRO A 91 6.43 6.42 1.83
CA PRO A 91 7.22 7.09 2.86
C PRO A 91 6.65 8.47 3.20
N GLY A 92 6.52 8.77 4.50
CA GLY A 92 6.13 10.10 5.00
C GLY A 92 4.62 10.39 5.00
N TYR A 93 3.84 9.63 4.23
CA TYR A 93 2.38 9.72 4.24
C TYR A 93 1.85 8.38 4.76
N ASN A 94 0.98 8.38 5.77
CA ASN A 94 0.34 7.15 6.29
C ASN A 94 -0.69 6.57 5.28
N ARG A 95 -0.31 6.52 3.99
CA ARG A 95 -1.12 6.13 2.84
C ARG A 95 -0.46 4.93 2.17
N CYS A 96 -1.30 4.08 1.59
CA CYS A 96 -0.83 2.97 0.78
C CYS A 96 -0.78 3.39 -0.68
N LEU A 97 0.26 2.97 -1.38
CA LEU A 97 0.33 3.01 -2.83
C LEU A 97 -0.75 2.09 -3.43
N PRO A 98 -1.14 2.34 -4.70
CA PRO A 98 -1.88 1.38 -5.50
C PRO A 98 -1.27 -0.03 -5.45
N VAL A 99 -2.13 -1.04 -5.63
CA VAL A 99 -1.71 -2.45 -5.61
C VAL A 99 -0.57 -2.68 -6.60
N GLY A 100 0.44 -3.42 -6.15
CA GLY A 100 1.59 -3.77 -6.98
C GLY A 100 2.57 -2.62 -7.24
N GLN A 101 2.44 -1.49 -6.53
CA GLN A 101 3.41 -0.39 -6.59
C GLN A 101 4.28 -0.33 -5.34
N LEU A 102 5.54 0.03 -5.54
CA LEU A 102 6.53 0.27 -4.49
C LEU A 102 7.18 1.63 -4.68
N TRP A 103 7.53 2.27 -3.57
CA TRP A 103 8.27 3.53 -3.60
C TRP A 103 9.73 3.30 -3.95
N CYS A 104 10.22 3.93 -5.01
CA CYS A 104 11.61 3.95 -5.42
C CYS A 104 11.95 5.32 -6.01
N ALA A 105 12.77 6.08 -5.28
CA ALA A 105 13.21 7.41 -5.69
C ALA A 105 14.61 7.38 -6.29
N HIS A 106 14.82 8.21 -7.32
CA HIS A 106 16.09 8.46 -8.01
C HIS A 106 16.28 9.96 -8.25
N ASP A 107 17.55 10.37 -8.40
CA ASP A 107 17.88 11.77 -8.66
C ASP A 107 17.42 12.24 -10.05
N ASP A 108 17.25 11.31 -10.99
CA ASP A 108 16.76 11.54 -12.36
C ASP A 108 15.25 11.29 -12.51
N ASP A 109 14.52 11.15 -11.40
CA ASP A 109 13.07 11.00 -11.44
C ASP A 109 12.42 12.21 -12.12
N ALA A 110 11.48 11.92 -13.03
CA ALA A 110 10.72 12.96 -13.69
C ALA A 110 9.98 13.84 -12.65
N PRO A 111 9.83 15.15 -12.91
CA PRO A 111 9.16 16.03 -11.98
C PRO A 111 7.69 15.62 -11.77
N ALA A 112 7.16 15.88 -10.58
CA ALA A 112 5.76 15.65 -10.24
C ALA A 112 4.80 16.23 -11.29
N GLN A 113 3.69 15.52 -11.53
CA GLN A 113 2.72 15.91 -12.56
C GLN A 113 1.40 16.30 -11.92
N TYR A 114 0.75 17.31 -12.49
CA TYR A 114 -0.63 17.62 -12.12
C TYR A 114 -1.55 16.51 -12.63
N ARG A 115 -2.49 16.10 -11.79
CA ARG A 115 -3.46 15.04 -12.05
C ARG A 115 -4.81 15.50 -11.58
N ASP A 116 -5.84 15.21 -12.36
CA ASP A 116 -7.22 15.47 -11.98
C ASP A 116 -7.58 14.70 -10.71
N ILE A 117 -8.45 15.30 -9.89
CA ILE A 117 -9.10 14.62 -8.78
C ILE A 117 -10.16 13.69 -9.35
N ALA A 118 -9.96 12.38 -9.17
CA ALA A 118 -10.89 11.35 -9.64
C ALA A 118 -11.97 11.04 -8.59
N GLU A 119 -11.61 11.07 -7.31
CA GLU A 119 -12.51 10.71 -6.20
C GLU A 119 -12.25 11.56 -4.95
N TRP A 120 -13.32 11.92 -4.25
CA TRP A 120 -13.28 12.56 -2.93
C TRP A 120 -13.57 11.51 -1.85
N GLY A 121 -12.59 11.27 -0.97
CA GLY A 121 -12.67 10.32 0.12
C GLY A 121 -12.95 10.98 1.46
N ASP A 122 -12.22 10.57 2.49
CA ASP A 122 -12.46 10.99 3.87
C ASP A 122 -12.24 12.49 4.10
N ARG A 123 -13.13 13.09 4.89
CA ARG A 123 -13.03 14.47 5.37
C ARG A 123 -12.61 14.48 6.83
N ARG A 124 -11.60 15.28 7.15
CA ARG A 124 -11.24 15.65 8.52
C ARG A 124 -11.26 17.15 8.70
N GLU A 125 -11.64 17.60 9.88
CA GLU A 125 -11.51 19.01 10.27
C GLU A 125 -10.25 19.16 11.10
N GLN A 126 -9.50 20.24 10.85
CA GLN A 126 -8.34 20.58 11.65
C GLN A 126 -8.44 22.03 12.09
N THR A 127 -8.32 22.23 13.40
CA THR A 127 -8.23 23.55 14.03
C THR A 127 -6.77 23.99 14.07
N PHE A 128 -6.52 25.19 13.56
CA PHE A 128 -5.24 25.89 13.65
C PHE A 128 -5.39 27.03 14.65
N ALA A 129 -4.36 27.24 15.46
CA ALA A 129 -4.25 28.45 16.27
C ALA A 129 -4.12 29.69 15.36
N ALA A 130 -4.30 30.87 15.94
CA ALA A 130 -3.93 32.11 15.27
C ALA A 130 -2.45 32.06 14.89
N ASP A 131 -2.13 32.62 13.73
CA ASP A 131 -0.76 32.74 13.25
C ASP A 131 0.01 33.76 14.13
N PRO A 132 1.33 33.56 14.36
CA PRO A 132 2.15 34.50 15.12
C PRO A 132 2.11 35.93 14.55
N VAL A 133 2.24 36.92 15.43
CA VAL A 133 2.34 38.34 15.01
C VAL A 133 3.63 38.57 14.23
N GLU A 134 4.75 38.00 14.69
CA GLU A 134 6.03 38.10 14.02
C GLU A 134 6.09 37.19 12.79
N PRO A 135 6.66 37.68 11.66
CA PRO A 135 6.80 36.86 10.47
C PRO A 135 7.83 35.75 10.69
N PRO A 136 7.66 34.60 10.03
CA PRO A 136 8.73 33.60 9.99
C PRO A 136 9.90 34.09 9.13
N ASP A 137 11.11 33.57 9.39
CA ASP A 137 12.38 34.03 8.78
C ASP A 137 12.41 34.05 7.24
N TYR A 138 11.53 33.29 6.60
CA TYR A 138 11.45 33.17 5.14
C TYR A 138 10.41 34.11 4.48
N LEU A 139 9.70 34.93 5.27
CA LEU A 139 8.72 35.91 4.76
C LEU A 139 9.02 37.31 5.28
N ASP A 140 8.86 38.31 4.43
CA ASP A 140 8.90 39.69 4.86
C ASP A 140 7.62 40.09 5.60
N ALA A 141 7.73 41.12 6.45
CA ALA A 141 6.62 41.57 7.30
C ALA A 141 5.39 42.04 6.50
N GLN A 142 5.58 42.60 5.30
CA GLN A 142 4.47 43.09 4.48
C GLN A 142 3.67 41.92 3.89
N THR A 143 4.36 40.92 3.36
CA THR A 143 3.73 39.69 2.85
C THR A 143 3.04 38.93 3.98
N TRP A 144 3.70 38.78 5.13
CA TRP A 144 3.11 38.11 6.29
C TRP A 144 1.84 38.78 6.78
N ALA A 145 1.84 40.12 6.90
CA ALA A 145 0.66 40.87 7.30
C ALA A 145 -0.55 40.69 6.37
N ARG A 146 -0.33 40.31 5.10
CA ARG A 146 -1.40 40.07 4.12
C ARG A 146 -1.97 38.65 4.17
N ILE A 147 -1.20 37.68 4.63
CA ILE A 147 -1.59 36.25 4.56
C ILE A 147 -1.82 35.60 5.93
N ARG A 148 -1.35 36.23 7.02
CA ARG A 148 -1.49 35.72 8.38
C ARG A 148 -2.94 35.74 8.85
N TRP A 149 -3.31 34.76 9.66
CA TRP A 149 -4.60 34.68 10.33
C TRP A 149 -4.51 35.17 11.76
N ASP A 150 -5.13 36.30 12.07
CA ASP A 150 -5.16 36.88 13.42
C ASP A 150 -5.99 36.06 14.43
N GLU A 151 -6.92 35.24 13.93
CA GLU A 151 -7.82 34.41 14.74
C GLU A 151 -7.63 32.92 14.44
N PRO A 152 -7.89 32.03 15.42
CA PRO A 152 -7.92 30.59 15.17
C PRO A 152 -8.90 30.25 14.05
N ARG A 153 -8.51 29.31 13.19
CA ARG A 153 -9.33 28.89 12.06
C ARG A 153 -9.51 27.38 12.02
N VAL A 154 -10.64 26.95 11.47
CA VAL A 154 -10.90 25.55 11.17
C VAL A 154 -10.88 25.38 9.66
N SER A 155 -10.20 24.35 9.17
CA SER A 155 -10.20 24.00 7.75
C SER A 155 -10.57 22.54 7.54
N ALA A 156 -11.28 22.28 6.44
CA ALA A 156 -11.62 20.92 6.03
C ALA A 156 -10.51 20.38 5.13
N PHE A 157 -9.96 19.23 5.49
CA PHE A 157 -9.01 18.47 4.70
C PHE A 157 -9.74 17.26 4.13
N TRP A 158 -9.69 17.13 2.82
CA TRP A 158 -10.20 15.98 2.11
C TRP A 158 -9.05 15.12 1.62
N THR A 159 -9.10 13.83 1.92
CA THR A 159 -8.35 12.86 1.16
C THR A 159 -8.98 12.74 -0.23
N VAL A 160 -8.18 12.93 -1.27
CA VAL A 160 -8.63 12.76 -2.66
C VAL A 160 -7.78 11.71 -3.36
N THR A 161 -8.40 10.89 -4.19
CA THR A 161 -7.69 9.99 -5.12
C THR A 161 -7.55 10.72 -6.46
N LEU A 162 -6.32 10.83 -6.94
CA LEU A 162 -6.01 11.44 -8.23
C LEU A 162 -6.21 10.44 -9.36
N ALA A 163 -6.33 10.91 -10.61
CA ALA A 163 -6.51 10.07 -11.79
C ALA A 163 -5.40 9.03 -12.02
N CYS A 164 -4.23 9.21 -11.40
CA CYS A 164 -3.13 8.24 -11.38
C CYS A 164 -3.28 7.13 -10.31
N GLY A 165 -4.31 7.19 -9.47
CA GLY A 165 -4.56 6.26 -8.37
C GLY A 165 -3.88 6.63 -7.05
N HIS A 166 -2.99 7.61 -7.02
CA HIS A 166 -2.36 8.10 -5.78
C HIS A 166 -3.27 9.05 -5.02
N ALA A 167 -3.18 9.01 -3.69
CA ALA A 167 -3.98 9.86 -2.82
C ALA A 167 -3.19 11.07 -2.32
N THR A 168 -3.86 12.22 -2.17
CA THR A 168 -3.29 13.44 -1.57
C THR A 168 -4.34 14.14 -0.70
N GLU A 169 -3.98 15.26 -0.07
CA GLU A 169 -4.91 16.10 0.69
C GLU A 169 -5.22 17.40 -0.05
N VAL A 170 -6.50 17.77 -0.06
CA VAL A 170 -7.00 19.05 -0.57
C VAL A 170 -7.68 19.79 0.57
N VAL A 171 -7.32 21.07 0.74
CA VAL A 171 -7.93 21.96 1.73
C VAL A 171 -9.09 22.70 1.09
N THR A 172 -10.23 22.73 1.78
CA THR A 172 -11.44 23.44 1.35
C THR A 172 -12.02 24.29 2.47
N ASP A 173 -12.94 25.18 2.11
CA ASP A 173 -13.81 25.85 3.08
C ASP A 173 -14.59 24.81 3.90
N LEU A 174 -14.89 25.13 5.16
CA LEU A 174 -15.51 24.20 6.11
C LEU A 174 -16.85 23.64 5.63
N HIS A 175 -17.65 24.47 4.95
CA HIS A 175 -19.00 24.14 4.49
C HIS A 175 -19.05 23.59 3.06
N TRP A 176 -17.92 23.61 2.34
CA TRP A 176 -17.87 23.11 0.97
C TRP A 176 -17.95 21.59 0.95
N LYS A 177 -18.68 21.05 -0.03
CA LYS A 177 -18.81 19.61 -0.31
C LYS A 177 -18.54 19.33 -1.78
N PRO A 178 -18.10 18.12 -2.15
CA PRO A 178 -17.83 17.74 -3.55
C PRO A 178 -18.98 18.05 -4.52
N LEU A 179 -20.23 17.87 -4.09
CA LEU A 179 -21.43 18.13 -4.89
C LEU A 179 -21.66 19.61 -5.19
N ASP A 180 -21.10 20.53 -4.40
CA ASP A 180 -21.22 21.97 -4.63
C ASP A 180 -20.41 22.41 -5.86
N GLY A 181 -19.44 21.59 -6.28
CA GLY A 181 -18.49 21.91 -7.35
C GLY A 181 -17.52 23.05 -6.97
N PRO A 182 -16.52 23.32 -7.82
CA PRO A 182 -15.58 24.41 -7.56
C PRO A 182 -16.26 25.77 -7.76
N ARG A 183 -15.94 26.72 -6.87
CA ARG A 183 -16.28 28.13 -7.07
C ARG A 183 -15.27 28.78 -8.00
N THR A 184 -15.74 29.63 -8.91
CA THR A 184 -14.90 30.42 -9.80
C THR A 184 -14.98 31.91 -9.47
N VAL A 185 -13.96 32.67 -9.85
CA VAL A 185 -13.99 34.13 -9.72
C VAL A 185 -14.90 34.76 -10.80
N THR A 186 -15.26 36.03 -10.62
CA THR A 186 -16.00 36.79 -11.64
C THR A 186 -15.14 36.98 -12.90
N ALA A 187 -15.76 37.17 -14.06
CA ALA A 187 -15.04 37.38 -15.31
C ALA A 187 -14.15 38.64 -15.29
N GLU A 188 -14.57 39.68 -14.56
CA GLU A 188 -13.75 40.88 -14.35
C GLU A 188 -12.49 40.56 -13.54
N ARG A 189 -12.65 39.91 -12.38
CA ARG A 189 -11.50 39.51 -11.55
C ARG A 189 -10.60 38.52 -12.27
N GLN A 190 -11.15 37.62 -13.07
CA GLN A 190 -10.38 36.68 -13.89
C GLN A 190 -9.44 37.42 -14.86
N ARG A 191 -9.94 38.47 -15.55
CA ARG A 191 -9.12 39.28 -16.46
C ARG A 191 -8.02 40.04 -15.72
N GLU A 192 -8.33 40.62 -14.57
CA GLU A 192 -7.33 41.26 -13.70
C GLU A 192 -6.23 40.28 -13.29
N MET A 193 -6.61 39.10 -12.79
CA MET A 193 -5.65 38.08 -12.37
C MET A 193 -4.77 37.59 -13.53
N ILE A 194 -5.32 37.45 -14.74
CA ILE A 194 -4.53 37.12 -15.94
C ILE A 194 -3.52 38.22 -16.23
N ALA A 195 -3.92 39.50 -16.18
CA ALA A 195 -3.01 40.61 -16.42
C ALA A 195 -1.92 40.72 -15.34
N GLU A 196 -2.28 40.61 -14.06
CA GLU A 196 -1.36 40.57 -12.91
C GLU A 196 -0.34 39.44 -13.08
N PHE A 197 -0.78 38.24 -13.48
CA PHE A 197 0.08 37.08 -13.68
C PHE A 197 1.07 37.26 -14.83
N GLU A 198 0.62 37.74 -16.00
CA GLU A 198 1.51 37.97 -17.14
C GLU A 198 2.49 39.12 -16.87
N GLN A 199 2.08 40.15 -16.12
CA GLN A 199 2.98 41.21 -15.67
C GLN A 199 4.05 40.70 -14.70
N PHE A 200 3.65 39.92 -13.68
CA PHE A 200 4.59 39.29 -12.76
C PHE A 200 5.62 38.45 -13.53
N TRP A 201 5.15 37.59 -14.43
CA TRP A 201 6.03 36.73 -15.22
C TRP A 201 6.97 37.53 -16.14
N ALA A 202 6.51 38.62 -16.75
CA ALA A 202 7.35 39.47 -17.57
C ALA A 202 8.46 40.15 -16.73
N SER A 203 8.19 40.46 -15.46
CA SER A 203 9.16 41.06 -14.55
C SER A 203 10.14 40.06 -13.92
N ASP A 204 9.71 38.82 -13.70
CA ASP A 204 10.54 37.75 -13.15
C ASP A 204 10.26 36.40 -13.86
N PRO A 205 10.91 36.15 -15.01
CA PRO A 205 10.78 34.88 -15.73
C PRO A 205 11.37 33.67 -15.00
N ALA A 206 12.05 33.86 -13.86
CA ALA A 206 12.57 32.76 -13.04
C ALA A 206 11.69 32.49 -11.81
N GLY A 207 10.69 33.34 -11.55
CA GLY A 207 9.85 33.28 -10.34
C GLY A 207 8.94 32.05 -10.25
N GLN A 208 8.71 31.33 -11.34
CA GLN A 208 8.03 30.03 -11.36
C GLN A 208 8.64 29.09 -12.40
N GLY A 209 8.65 27.79 -12.12
CA GLY A 209 9.03 26.80 -13.14
C GLY A 209 8.03 26.78 -14.31
N GLU A 210 8.48 26.45 -15.51
CA GLU A 210 7.64 26.42 -16.73
C GLU A 210 6.36 25.57 -16.54
N ARG A 211 6.48 24.45 -15.82
CA ARG A 211 5.36 23.56 -15.46
C ARG A 211 4.30 24.27 -14.61
N GLU A 212 4.73 24.97 -13.56
CA GLU A 212 3.83 25.70 -12.65
C GLU A 212 3.18 26.89 -13.34
N ARG A 213 3.94 27.57 -14.22
CA ARG A 213 3.41 28.61 -15.08
C ARG A 213 2.32 28.07 -16.01
N ALA A 214 2.57 26.95 -16.68
CA ALA A 214 1.60 26.31 -17.57
C ALA A 214 0.33 25.89 -16.83
N HIS A 215 0.47 25.34 -15.61
CA HIS A 215 -0.67 25.01 -14.76
C HIS A 215 -1.45 26.26 -14.33
N THR A 216 -0.76 27.29 -13.82
CA THR A 216 -1.39 28.56 -13.40
C THR A 216 -2.19 29.18 -14.54
N ARG A 217 -1.68 29.16 -15.78
CA ARG A 217 -2.42 29.62 -16.97
C ARG A 217 -3.70 28.82 -17.22
N ARG A 218 -3.66 27.49 -17.09
CA ARG A 218 -4.88 26.65 -17.21
C ARG A 218 -5.89 26.99 -16.14
N GLN A 219 -5.45 27.15 -14.89
CA GLN A 219 -6.31 27.54 -13.77
C GLN A 219 -6.95 28.91 -13.99
N LEU A 220 -6.17 29.90 -14.44
CA LEU A 220 -6.68 31.23 -14.79
C LEU A 220 -7.67 31.18 -15.94
N ALA A 221 -7.40 30.42 -17.00
CA ALA A 221 -8.32 30.24 -18.12
C ALA A 221 -9.65 29.58 -17.68
N ALA A 222 -9.60 28.68 -16.70
CA ALA A 222 -10.76 28.00 -16.12
C ALA A 222 -11.52 28.83 -15.05
N GLY A 223 -11.18 30.11 -14.85
CA GLY A 223 -11.86 30.96 -13.87
C GLY A 223 -11.39 30.75 -12.43
N TRP A 224 -10.16 30.27 -12.23
CA TRP A 224 -9.52 30.02 -10.94
C TRP A 224 -10.38 29.16 -9.99
N PRO A 225 -10.71 27.92 -10.38
CA PRO A 225 -11.58 27.05 -9.61
C PRO A 225 -11.03 26.76 -8.21
N ARG A 226 -11.87 26.88 -7.17
CA ARG A 226 -11.57 26.52 -5.77
C ARG A 226 -12.62 25.56 -5.20
N PRO A 227 -12.23 24.34 -4.77
CA PRO A 227 -10.89 23.75 -4.88
C PRO A 227 -10.44 23.55 -6.33
N ALA A 228 -9.12 23.49 -6.55
CA ALA A 228 -8.56 23.24 -7.88
C ALA A 228 -8.87 21.78 -8.31
N PRO A 229 -9.31 21.56 -9.57
CA PRO A 229 -9.72 20.24 -10.05
C PRO A 229 -8.53 19.29 -10.26
N GLU A 230 -7.33 19.82 -10.43
CA GLU A 230 -6.08 19.06 -10.54
C GLU A 230 -5.15 19.38 -9.36
N GLN A 231 -4.38 18.38 -8.93
CA GLN A 231 -3.38 18.49 -7.86
C GLN A 231 -2.04 17.94 -8.32
N LEU A 232 -0.95 18.48 -7.78
CA LEU A 232 0.38 17.96 -8.04
C LEU A 232 0.55 16.61 -7.32
N CYS A 233 0.78 15.54 -8.08
CA CYS A 233 1.04 14.22 -7.52
C CYS A 233 2.54 14.04 -7.25
N ASN A 234 2.96 14.22 -6.00
CA ASN A 234 4.35 14.01 -5.57
C ASN A 234 4.74 12.53 -5.47
N THR A 235 3.76 11.62 -5.48
CA THR A 235 3.97 10.17 -5.39
C THR A 235 4.33 9.55 -6.74
N CYS A 236 3.71 10.00 -7.83
CA CYS A 236 3.92 9.51 -9.20
C CYS A 236 5.40 9.41 -9.60
N PRO A 237 6.24 10.44 -9.36
CA PRO A 237 7.67 10.38 -9.66
C PRO A 237 8.39 9.18 -9.05
N HIS A 238 7.96 8.71 -7.88
CA HIS A 238 8.68 7.71 -7.10
C HIS A 238 7.95 6.37 -7.03
N ALA A 239 6.67 6.32 -7.39
CA ALA A 239 5.92 5.06 -7.44
C ALA A 239 6.35 4.24 -8.66
N ARG A 240 6.72 2.98 -8.43
CA ARG A 240 7.14 2.04 -9.47
C ARG A 240 6.30 0.78 -9.40
N THR A 241 5.82 0.33 -10.54
CA THR A 241 5.06 -0.92 -10.64
C THR A 241 6.03 -2.11 -10.52
N ILE A 242 5.64 -3.12 -9.77
CA ILE A 242 6.34 -4.41 -9.70
C ILE A 242 6.10 -5.12 -11.03
N VAL A 243 7.16 -5.35 -11.81
CA VAL A 243 7.09 -5.99 -13.12
C VAL A 243 7.47 -7.48 -13.06
N ALA A 244 8.24 -7.88 -12.05
CA ALA A 244 8.58 -9.27 -11.81
C ALA A 244 8.86 -9.55 -10.33
N TYR A 245 8.73 -10.80 -9.92
CA TYR A 245 9.04 -11.23 -8.56
C TYR A 245 9.66 -12.63 -8.53
N GLN A 246 10.45 -12.89 -7.48
CA GLN A 246 11.11 -14.14 -7.20
C GLN A 246 10.98 -14.46 -5.70
N GLY A 247 10.43 -15.63 -5.36
CA GLY A 247 10.48 -16.14 -4.00
C GLY A 247 11.91 -16.50 -3.59
N VAL A 248 12.31 -16.10 -2.38
CA VAL A 248 13.64 -16.41 -1.83
C VAL A 248 13.52 -17.57 -0.86
N ASP A 249 12.97 -17.30 0.32
CA ASP A 249 12.79 -18.24 1.42
C ASP A 249 12.03 -17.60 2.59
N TRP A 250 11.68 -18.42 3.58
CA TRP A 250 11.22 -17.95 4.88
C TRP A 250 12.33 -17.19 5.62
N LEU A 251 11.96 -16.09 6.29
CA LEU A 251 12.89 -15.25 7.03
C LEU A 251 13.54 -16.00 8.20
N VAL A 252 12.77 -16.85 8.88
CA VAL A 252 13.28 -17.89 9.77
C VAL A 252 13.03 -19.23 9.08
N PRO A 253 14.06 -20.10 8.93
CA PRO A 253 13.83 -21.43 8.40
C PRO A 253 12.74 -22.10 9.22
N ARG A 254 11.65 -22.46 8.56
CA ARG A 254 10.71 -23.38 9.17
C ARG A 254 11.46 -24.70 9.33
N GLU A 255 11.39 -25.29 10.52
CA GLU A 255 11.54 -26.74 10.57
C GLU A 255 10.64 -27.26 9.47
N LYS A 256 11.19 -28.12 8.60
CA LYS A 256 10.31 -28.86 7.72
C LYS A 256 9.32 -29.50 8.69
N GLU A 257 8.09 -28.98 8.76
CA GLU A 257 6.98 -29.84 8.98
C GLU A 257 7.32 -30.99 8.06
N GLN A 258 7.54 -32.15 8.66
CA GLN A 258 7.35 -33.36 7.93
C GLN A 258 5.92 -33.18 7.41
N ILE A 259 5.79 -32.57 6.23
CA ILE A 259 4.92 -33.07 5.20
C ILE A 259 5.16 -34.54 5.40
N GLU A 260 4.21 -35.21 6.06
CA GLU A 260 4.13 -36.64 6.00
C GLU A 260 4.15 -36.85 4.51
N GLU A 261 5.34 -37.07 3.95
CA GLU A 261 5.58 -37.38 2.57
C GLU A 261 4.85 -38.69 2.48
N THR A 262 3.59 -38.56 2.08
CA THR A 262 2.68 -39.57 1.61
C THR A 262 3.15 -40.93 2.08
N ARG A 263 2.66 -41.40 3.24
CA ARG A 263 2.68 -42.83 3.54
C ARG A 263 2.33 -43.52 2.25
N ALA A 264 3.33 -44.12 1.60
CA ALA A 264 3.17 -44.64 0.25
C ALA A 264 1.92 -45.50 0.28
N ARG A 265 0.96 -45.20 -0.62
CA ARG A 265 -0.33 -45.89 -0.64
C ARG A 265 -0.04 -47.39 -0.52
N PRO A 266 -0.46 -48.05 0.58
CA PRO A 266 0.00 -49.41 0.85
C PRO A 266 -0.32 -50.27 -0.36
N SER A 267 0.67 -51.02 -0.84
CA SER A 267 0.46 -51.82 -2.04
C SER A 267 -0.70 -52.80 -1.79
N ARG A 268 -1.44 -53.15 -2.83
CA ARG A 268 -2.57 -54.12 -2.74
C ARG A 268 -2.17 -55.37 -1.94
N LYS A 269 -0.94 -55.84 -2.11
CA LYS A 269 -0.37 -56.99 -1.40
C LYS A 269 -0.22 -56.76 0.11
N GLN A 270 0.16 -55.56 0.54
CA GLN A 270 0.24 -55.18 1.94
C GLN A 270 -1.15 -55.08 2.58
N VAL A 271 -2.14 -54.57 1.84
CA VAL A 271 -3.54 -54.52 2.29
C VAL A 271 -4.11 -55.93 2.41
N GLU A 272 -3.88 -56.81 1.42
CA GLU A 272 -4.32 -58.21 1.46
C GLU A 272 -3.68 -59.00 2.61
N GLN A 273 -2.40 -58.79 2.90
CA GLN A 273 -1.74 -59.41 4.05
C GLN A 273 -2.32 -58.93 5.38
N ARG A 274 -2.60 -57.63 5.51
CA ARG A 274 -3.25 -57.08 6.72
C ARG A 274 -4.66 -57.66 6.89
N LEU A 275 -5.42 -57.76 5.79
CA LEU A 275 -6.76 -58.37 5.80
C LEU A 275 -6.72 -59.82 6.28
N LYS A 276 -5.80 -60.63 5.74
CA LYS A 276 -5.63 -62.04 6.17
C LYS A 276 -5.25 -62.15 7.64
N LYS A 277 -4.39 -61.26 8.14
CA LYS A 277 -3.98 -61.26 9.55
C LYS A 277 -5.17 -60.96 10.47
N VAL A 278 -5.95 -59.92 10.14
CA VAL A 278 -7.15 -59.56 10.91
C VAL A 278 -8.20 -60.66 10.84
N GLN A 279 -8.40 -61.30 9.69
CA GLN A 279 -9.33 -62.43 9.57
C GLN A 279 -8.89 -63.64 10.42
N ALA A 280 -7.60 -63.94 10.47
CA ALA A 280 -7.08 -65.02 11.31
C ALA A 280 -7.23 -64.69 12.81
N GLU A 281 -7.02 -63.44 13.19
CA GLU A 281 -7.18 -62.96 14.56
C GLU A 281 -8.65 -62.95 14.99
N MET A 282 -9.56 -62.52 14.10
CA MET A 282 -11.00 -62.61 14.32
C MET A 282 -11.45 -64.05 14.55
N LYS A 283 -10.99 -64.99 13.71
CA LYS A 283 -11.30 -66.40 13.88
C LYS A 283 -10.79 -66.94 15.22
N ARG A 284 -9.56 -66.59 15.60
CA ARG A 284 -9.00 -66.99 16.89
C ARG A 284 -9.83 -66.48 18.07
N LEU A 285 -10.30 -65.23 18.01
CA LEU A 285 -11.15 -64.67 19.05
C LEU A 285 -12.55 -65.32 19.08
N GLN A 286 -13.09 -65.69 17.92
CA GLN A 286 -14.35 -66.45 17.85
C GLN A 286 -14.20 -67.85 18.45
N ASP A 287 -13.09 -68.54 18.17
CA ASP A 287 -12.81 -69.86 18.75
C ASP A 287 -12.66 -69.75 20.29
N GLN A 288 -12.00 -68.70 20.78
CA GLN A 288 -11.90 -68.43 22.23
C GLN A 288 -13.26 -68.13 22.88
N LEU A 289 -14.13 -67.38 22.21
CA LEU A 289 -15.49 -67.13 22.69
C LEU A 289 -16.31 -68.42 22.75
N ALA A 290 -16.20 -69.28 21.74
CA ALA A 290 -16.89 -70.57 21.72
C ALA A 290 -16.39 -71.50 22.84
N GLU A 291 -15.07 -71.54 23.10
CA GLU A 291 -14.50 -72.31 24.22
C GLU A 291 -15.00 -71.79 25.58
N LEU A 292 -15.14 -70.47 25.75
CA LEU A 292 -15.67 -69.88 26.97
C LEU A 292 -17.18 -70.18 27.12
N ASP A 293 -17.96 -70.07 26.05
CA ASP A 293 -19.39 -70.41 26.06
C ASP A 293 -19.64 -71.91 26.37
N GLU A 294 -18.77 -72.81 25.91
CA GLU A 294 -18.82 -74.24 26.24
C GLU A 294 -18.42 -74.50 27.71
N GLN A 295 -17.44 -73.77 28.24
CA GLN A 295 -17.06 -73.85 29.65
C GLN A 295 -18.19 -73.36 30.56
N ASP A 296 -18.83 -72.24 30.22
CA ASP A 296 -19.95 -71.66 30.98
C ASP A 296 -21.19 -72.57 30.96
N ARG A 297 -21.43 -73.31 29.87
CA ARG A 297 -22.50 -74.31 29.79
C ARG A 297 -22.21 -75.62 30.52
N ALA A 298 -20.94 -75.92 30.81
CA ALA A 298 -20.54 -77.12 31.55
C ALA A 298 -20.52 -76.90 33.08
N THR A 299 -20.61 -75.65 33.52
CA THR A 299 -20.68 -75.24 34.93
C THR A 299 -22.10 -74.87 35.41
N GLU A 300 -23.11 -74.92 34.53
CA GLU A 300 -24.55 -74.93 34.87
C GLU A 300 -25.10 -76.36 35.00
#